data_AF-A0A9D1SRD2-F1
#
_entry.id   AF-A0A9D1SRD2-F1
#
_cell.length_a   1.000
_cell.length_b   1.000
_cell.length_c   1.000
_cell.angle_alpha   90.00
_cell.angle_beta   90.00
_cell.angle_gamma   90.00
#
_symmetry.space_group_name_H-M   'P 1'
#
loop_
_entity.id
_entity.type
_entity.pdbx_description
1 polymer ?
#
loop_
_entity_poly.entity_id
_entity_poly.type
_entity_poly.pdbx_seq_one_letter_code
_entity_poly.pdbx_strand_id
1 'polypeptide(L)'
;MQNTVTQDFISAPKQKQALSSFPFNKAADKILLQYVEKRLNKIFFDEVNSSDSIFKKVSNNAVYKMALFLSGNITRACSIGIAGETASGKSTIAYDIINTIQSFADEYCIENVITRLNTDDYYYDRSDMVKKAGSFAEFAKHYDLDVPEALELELMKKHIKQLLFGDTVYLPKYDMSGTAIRKDNVTKAEPSKIIISEGLFTLTEKVVDAFDFKIYVDVSHKVQKERFYKRAQERDLGDSADEVYENASSKAKIHIHPTAMQADIILSGEADRAAYKNFINKILALVEEIHCKNFALN
;
A
#
# COMPACT_ATOMS: atom_id res chain seq x y z
N MET A 1 -44.77 -13.45 31.52
CA MET A 1 -44.96 -12.61 32.73
C MET A 1 -43.74 -11.71 32.82
N GLN A 2 -43.84 -10.49 32.31
CA GLN A 2 -44.05 -9.23 33.07
C GLN A 2 -42.79 -8.85 33.88
N ASN A 3 -41.99 -7.90 33.38
CA ASN A 3 -42.01 -6.43 33.62
C ASN A 3 -41.07 -6.09 34.81
N THR A 4 -40.09 -5.19 34.70
CA THR A 4 -40.15 -3.71 34.60
C THR A 4 -38.73 -3.21 34.22
N VAL A 5 -38.46 -2.34 33.21
CA VAL A 5 -38.69 -0.87 33.16
C VAL A 5 -38.03 -0.17 34.37
N THR A 6 -37.10 0.80 34.34
CA THR A 6 -36.46 1.71 33.36
C THR A 6 -35.37 2.46 34.15
N GLN A 7 -34.33 2.99 33.49
CA GLN A 7 -33.74 4.34 33.69
C GLN A 7 -32.46 4.44 32.84
N ASP A 8 -32.54 5.00 31.63
CA ASP A 8 -32.37 6.43 31.32
C ASP A 8 -30.90 6.88 31.36
N PHE A 9 -30.20 6.67 30.23
CA PHE A 9 -29.16 7.57 29.76
C PHE A 9 -29.36 7.87 28.28
N ILE A 10 -30.40 8.66 28.01
CA ILE A 10 -30.49 9.47 26.80
C ILE A 10 -29.54 10.66 27.02
N SER A 11 -28.30 10.56 26.55
CA SER A 11 -27.47 11.74 26.35
C SER A 11 -27.74 12.28 24.95
N ALA A 12 -28.49 13.39 24.91
CA ALA A 12 -28.80 14.17 23.73
C ALA A 12 -27.55 14.55 22.90
N PRO A 13 -27.69 14.74 21.58
CA PRO A 13 -26.58 15.05 20.69
C PRO A 13 -25.98 16.42 21.06
N LYS A 14 -24.67 16.45 21.31
CA LYS A 14 -23.94 17.72 21.41
C LYS A 14 -24.08 18.45 20.08
N GLN A 15 -24.72 19.61 20.13
CA GLN A 15 -24.81 20.60 19.06
C GLN A 15 -23.43 20.82 18.43
N LYS A 16 -23.23 20.31 17.21
CA LYS A 16 -22.18 20.85 16.33
C LYS A 16 -22.65 22.25 15.94
N GLN A 17 -22.01 23.26 16.54
CA GLN A 17 -22.08 24.64 16.05
C GLN A 17 -21.81 24.64 14.55
N ALA A 18 -22.67 25.36 13.83
CA ALA A 18 -22.65 25.51 12.40
C ALA A 18 -21.27 25.96 11.91
N LEU A 19 -20.58 25.08 11.18
CA LEU A 19 -19.63 25.52 10.19
C LEU A 19 -20.45 26.24 9.12
N SER A 20 -20.31 27.56 9.09
CA SER A 20 -20.83 28.40 8.01
C SER A 20 -20.47 27.75 6.67
N SER A 21 -21.49 27.32 5.95
CA SER A 21 -21.40 26.84 4.58
C SER A 21 -20.87 27.99 3.72
N PHE A 22 -19.56 28.05 3.52
CA PHE A 22 -19.00 28.81 2.40
C PHE A 22 -19.59 28.18 1.12
N PRO A 23 -20.14 28.98 0.19
CA PRO A 23 -20.68 28.43 -1.03
C PRO A 23 -19.55 27.73 -1.79
N PHE A 24 -19.66 26.40 -1.93
CA PHE A 24 -18.81 25.58 -2.79
C PHE A 24 -18.76 26.22 -4.18
N ASN A 25 -17.63 26.85 -4.51
CA ASN A 25 -17.45 27.46 -5.82
C ASN A 25 -17.04 26.37 -6.82
N LYS A 26 -18.03 25.60 -7.30
CA LYS A 26 -17.84 24.51 -8.27
C LYS A 26 -17.01 24.90 -9.51
N ALA A 27 -16.99 26.19 -9.87
CA ALA A 27 -16.18 26.68 -10.98
C ALA A 27 -14.69 26.73 -10.63
N ALA A 28 -14.34 27.21 -9.42
CA ALA A 28 -12.96 27.23 -8.93
C ALA A 28 -12.40 25.81 -8.75
N ASP A 29 -13.20 24.89 -8.19
CA ASP A 29 -12.81 23.47 -8.02
C ASP A 29 -12.55 22.79 -9.37
N LYS A 30 -13.34 23.13 -10.40
CA LYS A 30 -13.16 22.62 -11.75
C LYS A 30 -11.88 23.17 -12.41
N ILE A 31 -11.58 24.46 -12.21
CA ILE A 31 -10.35 25.07 -12.76
C ILE A 31 -9.12 24.45 -12.09
N LEU A 32 -9.14 24.29 -10.76
CA LEU A 32 -8.05 23.64 -10.05
C LEU A 32 -7.84 22.20 -10.52
N LEU A 33 -8.91 21.39 -10.62
CA LEU A 33 -8.79 20.02 -11.14
C LEU A 33 -8.13 19.99 -12.52
N GLN A 34 -8.58 20.84 -13.46
CA GLN A 34 -8.02 20.92 -14.82
C GLN A 34 -6.55 21.32 -14.79
N TYR A 35 -6.17 22.24 -13.91
CA TYR A 35 -4.79 22.63 -13.71
C TYR A 35 -3.93 21.47 -13.22
N VAL A 36 -4.34 20.82 -12.13
CA VAL A 36 -3.62 19.69 -11.52
C VAL A 36 -3.50 18.54 -12.52
N GLU A 37 -4.58 18.20 -13.21
CA GLU A 37 -4.59 17.16 -14.25
C GLU A 37 -3.60 17.49 -15.37
N LYS A 38 -3.57 18.73 -15.87
CA LYS A 38 -2.62 19.15 -16.91
C LYS A 38 -1.17 19.04 -16.43
N ARG A 39 -0.88 19.45 -15.18
CA ARG A 39 0.45 19.37 -14.58
C ARG A 39 0.90 17.93 -14.38
N LEU A 40 0.04 17.08 -13.83
CA LEU A 40 0.31 15.65 -13.66
C LEU A 40 0.54 14.96 -15.01
N ASN A 41 -0.33 15.19 -16.00
CA ASN A 41 -0.13 14.62 -17.34
C ASN A 41 1.24 14.99 -17.93
N LYS A 42 1.70 16.23 -17.73
CA LYS A 42 3.05 16.62 -18.14
C LYS A 42 4.14 15.89 -17.36
N ILE A 43 4.06 15.84 -16.02
CA ILE A 43 5.05 15.14 -15.18
C ILE A 43 5.16 13.66 -15.56
N PHE A 44 4.03 12.98 -15.72
CA PHE A 44 3.99 11.57 -16.13
C PHE A 44 4.46 11.37 -17.56
N PHE A 45 4.07 12.24 -18.51
CA PHE A 45 4.55 12.17 -19.89
C PHE A 45 6.07 12.29 -19.96
N ASP A 46 6.64 13.28 -19.26
CA ASP A 46 8.09 13.50 -19.25
C ASP A 46 8.84 12.29 -18.65
N GLU A 47 8.30 11.66 -17.59
CA GLU A 47 8.89 10.47 -16.95
C GLU A 47 8.74 9.19 -17.80
N VAL A 48 7.58 8.97 -18.43
CA VAL A 48 7.36 7.79 -19.29
C VAL A 48 8.25 7.81 -20.53
N ASN A 49 8.59 9.00 -21.03
CA ASN A 49 9.46 9.16 -22.20
C ASN A 49 10.95 9.33 -21.85
N SER A 50 11.34 9.20 -20.57
CA SER A 50 12.76 9.22 -20.20
C SER A 50 13.44 7.90 -20.57
N SER A 51 14.73 7.95 -20.89
CA SER A 51 15.51 6.76 -21.29
C SER A 51 15.65 5.72 -20.16
N ASP A 52 15.45 6.15 -18.93
CA ASP A 52 15.63 5.42 -17.67
C ASP A 52 14.31 5.33 -16.88
N SER A 53 13.17 5.40 -17.57
CA SER A 53 11.86 5.53 -16.95
C SER A 53 11.62 4.49 -15.85
N ILE A 54 11.09 4.95 -14.72
CA ILE A 54 10.61 4.08 -13.65
C ILE A 54 9.33 3.32 -14.06
N PHE A 55 8.64 3.75 -15.12
CA PHE A 55 7.35 3.20 -15.53
C PHE A 55 7.49 2.19 -16.67
N LYS A 56 6.90 1.01 -16.48
CA LYS A 56 6.59 0.07 -17.57
C LYS A 56 5.18 0.27 -18.11
N LYS A 57 4.26 0.77 -17.27
CA LYS A 57 2.88 1.12 -17.65
C LYS A 57 2.32 2.15 -16.68
N VAL A 58 1.54 3.09 -17.19
CA VAL A 58 0.68 3.98 -16.40
C VAL A 58 -0.67 4.07 -17.10
N SER A 59 -1.76 3.82 -16.38
CA SER A 59 -3.10 4.05 -16.91
C SER A 59 -3.47 5.53 -16.82
N ASN A 60 -4.17 6.04 -17.84
CA ASN A 60 -4.69 7.42 -17.82
C ASN A 60 -5.64 7.65 -16.63
N ASN A 61 -6.37 6.62 -16.21
CA ASN A 61 -7.24 6.67 -15.04
C ASN A 61 -6.45 6.95 -13.76
N ALA A 62 -5.25 6.37 -13.60
CA ALA A 62 -4.40 6.63 -12.43
C ALA A 62 -4.03 8.12 -12.31
N VAL A 63 -3.60 8.74 -13.41
CA VAL A 63 -3.20 10.15 -13.43
C VAL A 63 -4.40 11.06 -13.11
N TYR A 64 -5.55 10.79 -13.71
CA TYR A 64 -6.78 11.54 -13.42
C TYR A 64 -7.26 11.37 -11.97
N LYS A 65 -7.23 10.14 -11.45
CA LYS A 65 -7.58 9.85 -10.05
C LYS A 65 -6.66 10.58 -9.08
N MET A 66 -5.36 10.63 -9.39
CA MET A 66 -4.40 11.42 -8.61
C MET A 66 -4.75 12.90 -8.65
N ALA A 67 -5.15 13.44 -9.80
CA ALA A 67 -5.61 14.82 -9.91
C ALA A 67 -6.82 15.10 -9.00
N LEU A 68 -7.80 14.17 -8.94
CA LEU A 68 -8.96 14.30 -8.07
C LEU A 68 -8.60 14.35 -6.57
N PHE A 69 -7.62 13.55 -6.12
CA PHE A 69 -7.14 13.61 -4.74
C PHE A 69 -6.37 14.91 -4.48
N LEU A 70 -5.42 15.27 -5.34
CA LEU A 70 -4.57 16.45 -5.13
C LEU A 70 -5.33 17.77 -5.25
N SER A 71 -6.40 17.84 -6.04
CA SER A 71 -7.27 19.01 -6.15
C SER A 71 -8.32 19.11 -5.03
N GLY A 72 -8.41 18.12 -4.14
CA GLY A 72 -9.42 18.09 -3.08
C GLY A 72 -10.83 17.66 -3.54
N ASN A 73 -11.00 17.20 -4.77
CA ASN A 73 -12.28 16.66 -5.24
C ASN A 73 -12.62 15.30 -4.61
N ILE A 74 -11.59 14.56 -4.18
CA ILE A 74 -11.72 13.46 -3.24
C ILE A 74 -11.02 13.86 -1.94
N THR A 75 -11.79 13.97 -0.86
CA THR A 75 -11.32 14.48 0.43
C THR A 75 -11.01 13.40 1.47
N ARG A 76 -11.46 12.16 1.23
CA ARG A 76 -11.10 11.02 2.09
C ARG A 76 -9.65 10.62 1.89
N ALA A 77 -9.13 9.81 2.80
CA ALA A 77 -7.81 9.20 2.66
C ALA A 77 -7.66 8.41 1.35
N CYS A 78 -6.43 8.36 0.86
CA CYS A 78 -6.01 7.61 -0.33
C CYS A 78 -5.46 6.24 0.09
N SER A 79 -5.78 5.17 -0.65
CA SER A 79 -5.23 3.83 -0.43
C SER A 79 -4.34 3.37 -1.59
N ILE A 80 -3.15 2.85 -1.27
CA ILE A 80 -2.15 2.38 -2.23
C ILE A 80 -1.79 0.93 -1.92
N GLY A 81 -1.95 0.05 -2.90
CA GLY A 81 -1.54 -1.35 -2.83
C GLY A 81 -0.36 -1.62 -3.76
N ILE A 82 0.73 -2.18 -3.23
CA ILE A 82 1.95 -2.48 -3.98
C ILE A 82 2.22 -3.98 -3.96
N ALA A 83 2.09 -4.64 -5.11
CA ALA A 83 2.43 -6.05 -5.26
C ALA A 83 3.62 -6.28 -6.19
N GLY A 84 4.09 -7.52 -6.23
CA GLY A 84 5.19 -7.97 -7.06
C GLY A 84 5.85 -9.19 -6.43
N GLU A 85 6.50 -10.01 -7.25
CA GLU A 85 7.11 -11.24 -6.77
C GLU A 85 8.24 -11.00 -5.75
N THR A 86 8.74 -12.07 -5.15
CA THR A 86 9.92 -11.96 -4.28
C THR A 86 11.10 -11.38 -5.05
N ALA A 87 11.96 -10.63 -4.37
CA ALA A 87 13.13 -9.94 -4.95
C ALA A 87 12.85 -8.93 -6.09
N SER A 88 11.58 -8.57 -6.38
CA SER A 88 11.25 -7.55 -7.39
C SER A 88 11.65 -6.12 -7.03
N GLY A 89 11.81 -5.83 -5.74
CA GLY A 89 12.09 -4.48 -5.24
C GLY A 89 10.88 -3.76 -4.66
N LYS A 90 9.70 -4.40 -4.59
CA LYS A 90 8.46 -3.79 -4.04
C LYS A 90 8.63 -3.14 -2.67
N SER A 91 9.27 -3.80 -1.71
CA SER A 91 9.43 -3.25 -0.37
C SER A 91 10.38 -2.05 -0.40
N THR A 92 11.46 -2.12 -1.18
CA THR A 92 12.41 -1.01 -1.37
C THR A 92 11.71 0.22 -1.96
N ILE A 93 10.94 0.05 -3.02
CA ILE A 93 10.18 1.13 -3.66
C ILE A 93 9.10 1.68 -2.72
N ALA A 94 8.40 0.81 -1.99
CA ALA A 94 7.43 1.24 -0.98
C ALA A 94 8.08 2.12 0.10
N TYR A 95 9.26 1.73 0.60
CA TYR A 95 10.01 2.57 1.54
C TYR A 95 10.51 3.87 0.91
N ASP A 96 10.93 3.89 -0.35
CA ASP A 96 11.30 5.13 -1.04
C ASP A 96 10.11 6.09 -1.16
N ILE A 97 8.92 5.59 -1.48
CA ILE A 97 7.66 6.36 -1.48
C ILE A 97 7.36 6.90 -0.07
N ILE A 98 7.35 6.02 0.94
CA ILE A 98 7.00 6.38 2.31
C ILE A 98 7.96 7.43 2.87
N ASN A 99 9.27 7.17 2.75
CA ASN A 99 10.28 8.04 3.34
C ASN A 99 10.30 9.42 2.66
N THR A 100 10.13 9.47 1.34
CA THR A 100 10.11 10.75 0.61
C THR A 100 8.89 11.59 0.99
N ILE A 101 7.72 10.96 1.12
CA ILE A 101 6.49 11.65 1.58
C ILE A 101 6.62 12.07 3.05
N GLN A 102 7.20 11.23 3.91
CA GLN A 102 7.40 11.56 5.32
C GLN A 102 8.39 12.71 5.49
N SER A 103 9.50 12.75 4.75
CA SER A 103 10.42 13.89 4.75
C SER A 103 9.73 15.20 4.39
N PHE A 104 8.88 15.18 3.36
CA PHE A 104 8.07 16.34 3.00
C PHE A 104 7.07 16.70 4.10
N ALA A 105 6.37 15.72 4.67
CA ALA A 105 5.43 15.97 5.75
C ALA A 105 6.12 16.60 6.97
N ASP A 106 7.32 16.14 7.33
CA ASP A 106 8.11 16.68 8.43
C ASP A 106 8.51 18.14 8.16
N GLU A 107 8.92 18.48 6.94
CA GLU A 107 9.26 19.85 6.51
C GLU A 107 8.09 20.83 6.69
N TYR A 108 6.87 20.37 6.39
CA TYR A 108 5.64 21.18 6.47
C TYR A 108 4.83 20.93 7.76
N CYS A 109 5.38 20.21 8.74
CA CYS A 109 4.73 19.85 10.01
C CYS A 109 3.35 19.18 9.83
N ILE A 110 3.24 18.29 8.84
CA ILE A 110 2.02 17.51 8.55
C ILE A 110 2.06 16.20 9.34
N GLU A 111 1.25 16.11 10.38
CA GLU A 111 1.12 14.88 11.17
C GLU A 111 0.25 13.82 10.45
N ASN A 112 0.45 12.54 10.82
CA ASN A 112 -0.37 11.40 10.38
C ASN A 112 -0.57 11.34 8.85
N VAL A 113 0.54 11.49 8.11
CA VAL A 113 0.51 11.48 6.64
C VAL A 113 0.34 10.06 6.08
N ILE A 114 1.01 9.07 6.67
CA ILE A 114 1.04 7.69 6.18
C ILE A 114 0.78 6.70 7.31
N THR A 115 -0.13 5.76 7.06
CA THR A 115 -0.27 4.52 7.83
C THR A 115 0.08 3.35 6.93
N ARG A 116 1.13 2.59 7.29
CA ARG A 116 1.55 1.40 6.55
C ARG A 116 0.97 0.13 7.17
N LEU A 117 0.43 -0.74 6.32
CA LEU A 117 0.10 -2.12 6.65
C LEU A 117 1.08 -3.03 5.91
N ASN A 118 1.70 -3.96 6.64
CA ASN A 118 2.51 -5.01 6.04
C ASN A 118 1.61 -6.22 5.77
N THR A 119 1.50 -6.67 4.52
CA THR A 119 0.64 -7.82 4.19
C THR A 119 1.12 -9.09 4.90
N ASP A 120 2.43 -9.23 5.12
CA ASP A 120 3.01 -10.41 5.77
C ASP A 120 2.58 -10.52 7.26
N ASP A 121 2.11 -9.44 7.90
CA ASP A 121 1.58 -9.54 9.26
C ASP A 121 0.22 -10.26 9.33
N TYR A 122 -0.43 -10.51 8.18
CA TYR A 122 -1.74 -11.16 8.08
C TYR A 122 -1.69 -12.66 7.80
N TYR A 123 -0.53 -13.32 7.84
CA TYR A 123 -0.49 -14.79 7.86
C TYR A 123 -1.35 -15.34 9.01
N TYR A 124 -1.95 -16.51 8.85
CA TYR A 124 -2.62 -17.17 9.98
C TYR A 124 -1.59 -17.64 11.02
N ASP A 125 -1.97 -17.66 12.30
CA ASP A 125 -1.19 -18.39 13.30
C ASP A 125 -1.20 -19.90 12.96
N ARG A 126 0.00 -20.47 12.83
CA ARG A 126 0.23 -21.90 12.58
C ARG A 126 1.25 -22.47 13.56
N SER A 127 1.55 -21.77 14.64
CA SER A 127 2.57 -22.16 15.61
C SER A 127 2.31 -23.52 16.25
N ASP A 128 1.05 -23.86 16.52
CA ASP A 128 0.69 -25.18 17.05
C ASP A 128 0.85 -26.30 16.01
N MET A 129 0.68 -26.00 14.72
CA MET A 129 0.96 -26.97 13.65
C MET A 129 2.46 -27.19 13.50
N VAL A 130 3.26 -26.12 13.57
CA VAL A 130 4.73 -26.21 13.59
C VAL A 130 5.21 -27.04 14.78
N LYS A 131 4.70 -26.79 15.99
CA LYS A 131 5.03 -27.60 17.18
C LYS A 131 4.68 -29.08 16.99
N LYS A 132 3.51 -29.39 16.43
CA LYS A 132 3.06 -30.78 16.16
C LYS A 132 3.93 -31.48 15.12
N ALA A 133 4.40 -30.76 14.09
CA ALA A 133 5.33 -31.29 13.10
C ALA A 133 6.75 -31.47 13.64
N GLY A 134 7.08 -30.86 14.78
CA GLY A 134 8.40 -30.91 15.43
C GLY A 134 9.40 -29.90 14.88
N SER A 135 9.19 -29.36 13.68
CA SER A 135 9.98 -28.26 13.10
C SER A 135 9.19 -27.51 12.03
N PHE A 136 9.63 -26.30 11.68
CA PHE A 136 9.06 -25.55 10.56
C PHE A 136 9.27 -26.25 9.22
N ALA A 137 10.43 -26.86 9.02
CA ALA A 137 10.75 -27.58 7.78
C ALA A 137 9.78 -28.75 7.54
N GLU A 138 9.47 -29.55 8.56
CA GLU A 138 8.48 -30.64 8.42
C GLU A 138 7.06 -30.10 8.22
N PHE A 139 6.70 -29.00 8.87
CA PHE A 139 5.41 -28.33 8.66
C PHE A 139 5.25 -27.83 7.21
N ALA A 140 6.28 -27.17 6.66
CA ALA A 140 6.25 -26.58 5.33
C ALA A 140 6.12 -27.61 4.19
N LYS A 141 6.46 -28.88 4.44
CA LYS A 141 6.21 -29.98 3.48
C LYS A 141 4.72 -30.26 3.25
N HIS A 142 3.87 -29.88 4.21
CA HIS A 142 2.44 -30.20 4.21
C HIS A 142 1.53 -28.96 4.26
N TYR A 143 2.11 -27.78 4.45
CA TYR A 143 1.38 -26.53 4.48
C TYR A 143 2.10 -25.47 3.64
N ASP A 144 1.39 -24.98 2.62
CA ASP A 144 1.92 -23.98 1.71
C ASP A 144 1.67 -22.57 2.25
N LEU A 145 2.75 -21.83 2.47
CA LEU A 145 2.69 -20.42 2.90
C LEU A 145 2.69 -19.45 1.71
N ASP A 146 3.05 -19.91 0.51
CA ASP A 146 3.18 -19.08 -0.68
C ASP A 146 1.86 -19.03 -1.49
N VAL A 147 0.72 -19.06 -0.79
CA VAL A 147 -0.63 -18.97 -1.36
C VAL A 147 -1.47 -17.90 -0.65
N PRO A 148 -2.40 -17.23 -1.33
CA PRO A 148 -3.29 -16.23 -0.72
C PRO A 148 -4.12 -16.77 0.45
N GLU A 149 -4.41 -18.07 0.48
CA GLU A 149 -5.14 -18.76 1.55
C GLU A 149 -4.37 -18.85 2.86
N ALA A 150 -3.05 -18.66 2.84
CA ALA A 150 -2.25 -18.62 4.04
C ALA A 150 -2.41 -17.32 4.83
N LEU A 151 -3.10 -16.31 4.28
CA LEU A 151 -3.30 -14.99 4.88
C LEU A 151 -4.78 -14.65 5.10
N GLU A 152 -5.06 -13.89 6.16
CA GLU A 152 -6.34 -13.24 6.44
C GLU A 152 -6.52 -11.95 5.61
N LEU A 153 -6.51 -12.07 4.28
CA LEU A 153 -6.61 -10.91 3.38
C LEU A 153 -7.93 -10.15 3.51
N GLU A 154 -9.03 -10.82 3.88
CA GLU A 154 -10.31 -10.18 4.18
C GLU A 154 -10.25 -9.33 5.47
N LEU A 155 -9.47 -9.76 6.47
CA LEU A 155 -9.20 -8.93 7.65
C LEU A 155 -8.36 -7.71 7.28
N MET A 156 -7.34 -7.89 6.44
CA MET A 156 -6.53 -6.78 5.92
C MET A 156 -7.41 -5.75 5.18
N LYS A 157 -8.28 -6.23 4.29
CA LYS A 157 -9.26 -5.40 3.57
C LYS A 157 -10.17 -4.64 4.54
N LYS A 158 -10.68 -5.30 5.57
CA LYS A 158 -11.50 -4.67 6.61
C LYS A 158 -10.73 -3.56 7.32
N HIS A 159 -9.49 -3.82 7.74
CA HIS A 159 -8.64 -2.82 8.39
C HIS A 159 -8.35 -1.62 7.49
N ILE A 160 -8.03 -1.83 6.22
CA ILE A 160 -7.83 -0.75 5.24
C ILE A 160 -9.10 0.10 5.12
N LYS A 161 -10.26 -0.52 4.95
CA LYS A 161 -11.53 0.22 4.83
C LYS A 161 -11.84 1.01 6.10
N GLN A 162 -11.65 0.43 7.29
CA GLN A 162 -11.83 1.13 8.57
C GLN A 162 -10.94 2.38 8.66
N LEU A 163 -9.65 2.24 8.33
CA LEU A 163 -8.71 3.37 8.32
C LEU A 163 -9.12 4.45 7.31
N LEU A 164 -9.61 4.07 6.12
CA LEU A 164 -10.11 5.00 5.11
C LEU A 164 -11.35 5.78 5.56
N PHE A 165 -12.16 5.21 6.47
CA PHE A 165 -13.36 5.84 7.02
C PHE A 165 -13.12 6.53 8.38
N GLY A 166 -11.86 6.61 8.84
CA GLY A 166 -11.50 7.35 10.05
C GLY A 166 -11.50 6.53 11.34
N ASP A 167 -11.57 5.20 11.26
CA ASP A 167 -11.49 4.32 12.42
C ASP A 167 -10.06 3.88 12.72
N THR A 168 -9.67 3.92 14.00
CA THR A 168 -8.43 3.27 14.48
C THR A 168 -8.59 1.75 14.47
N VAL A 169 -7.54 1.04 14.06
CA VAL A 169 -7.49 -0.44 14.09
C VAL A 169 -6.25 -0.93 14.83
N TYR A 170 -6.25 -2.20 15.21
CA TYR A 170 -5.10 -2.84 15.84
C TYR A 170 -4.60 -3.97 14.93
N LEU A 171 -3.43 -3.75 14.33
CA LEU A 171 -2.86 -4.68 13.35
C LEU A 171 -2.27 -5.90 14.06
N PRO A 172 -2.36 -7.10 13.46
CA PRO A 172 -1.60 -8.25 13.91
C PRO A 172 -0.10 -8.04 13.69
N LYS A 173 0.71 -8.92 14.27
CA LYS A 173 2.14 -9.05 13.97
C LYS A 173 2.49 -10.52 13.82
N TYR A 174 3.12 -10.87 12.70
CA TYR A 174 3.51 -12.24 12.40
C TYR A 174 5.02 -12.43 12.52
N ASP A 175 5.44 -13.57 13.07
CA ASP A 175 6.83 -13.93 13.22
C ASP A 175 7.34 -14.77 12.03
N MET A 176 8.08 -14.09 11.15
CA MET A 176 8.70 -14.67 9.95
C MET A 176 9.97 -15.49 10.23
N SER A 177 10.36 -15.70 11.50
CA SER A 177 11.55 -16.51 11.87
C SER A 177 11.35 -18.02 11.77
N GLY A 178 10.19 -18.47 11.31
CA GLY A 178 9.83 -19.89 11.19
C GLY A 178 9.06 -20.44 12.39
N THR A 179 8.69 -19.62 13.37
CA THR A 179 7.78 -20.05 14.44
C THR A 179 6.32 -20.11 14.00
N ALA A 180 5.98 -19.36 12.93
CA ALA A 180 4.62 -19.16 12.44
C ALA A 180 3.63 -18.65 13.50
N ILE A 181 4.14 -17.93 14.49
CA ILE A 181 3.34 -17.29 15.54
C ILE A 181 2.75 -16.00 14.99
N ARG A 182 1.45 -15.79 15.23
CA ARG A 182 0.82 -14.48 15.09
C ARG A 182 0.33 -13.97 16.42
N LYS A 183 0.56 -12.69 16.68
CA LYS A 183 -0.06 -11.97 17.78
C LYS A 183 -1.07 -10.99 17.22
N ASP A 184 -2.31 -11.09 17.66
CA ASP A 184 -3.37 -10.15 17.30
C ASP A 184 -3.29 -8.87 18.14
N ASN A 185 -3.81 -7.78 17.57
CA ASN A 185 -3.95 -6.48 18.22
C ASN A 185 -2.65 -5.87 18.79
N VAL A 186 -1.53 -6.01 18.07
CA VAL A 186 -0.20 -5.59 18.56
C VAL A 186 0.10 -4.13 18.25
N THR A 187 -0.18 -3.69 17.02
CA THR A 187 0.22 -2.37 16.54
C THR A 187 -1.02 -1.50 16.38
N LYS A 188 -1.14 -0.43 17.16
CA LYS A 188 -2.19 0.59 16.94
C LYS A 188 -1.92 1.30 15.61
N ALA A 189 -2.87 1.28 14.71
CA ALA A 189 -2.83 2.01 13.44
C ALA A 189 -3.95 3.05 13.41
N GLU A 190 -3.56 4.30 13.23
CA GLU A 190 -4.48 5.44 13.17
C GLU A 190 -4.80 5.80 11.72
N PRO A 191 -5.98 6.40 11.44
CA PRO A 191 -6.28 6.96 10.14
C PRO A 191 -5.24 8.00 9.73
N SER A 192 -4.79 7.93 8.48
CA SER A 192 -3.82 8.86 7.89
C SER A 192 -4.29 9.34 6.53
N LYS A 193 -3.65 10.38 5.98
CA LYS A 193 -3.97 10.87 4.62
C LYS A 193 -3.75 9.80 3.55
N ILE A 194 -2.76 8.93 3.75
CA ILE A 194 -2.41 7.83 2.84
C ILE A 194 -2.32 6.52 3.65
N ILE A 195 -3.06 5.51 3.20
CA ILE A 195 -2.95 4.13 3.69
C ILE A 195 -2.18 3.34 2.63
N ILE A 196 -1.04 2.76 3.00
CA ILE A 196 -0.20 2.02 2.07
C ILE A 196 0.00 0.58 2.53
N SER A 197 -0.17 -0.36 1.61
CA SER A 197 0.11 -1.78 1.84
C SER A 197 1.04 -2.29 0.77
N GLU A 198 1.98 -3.14 1.17
CA GLU A 198 2.81 -3.90 0.24
C GLU A 198 2.83 -5.38 0.62
N GLY A 199 3.10 -6.24 -0.35
CA GLY A 199 3.20 -7.69 -0.15
C GLY A 199 3.06 -8.48 -1.44
N LEU A 200 3.26 -9.80 -1.37
CA LEU A 200 3.08 -10.67 -2.53
C LEU A 200 1.62 -10.68 -3.02
N PHE A 201 0.67 -10.66 -2.09
CA PHE A 201 -0.76 -10.90 -2.35
C PHE A 201 -1.65 -9.64 -2.24
N THR A 202 -1.04 -8.45 -2.19
CA THR A 202 -1.75 -7.17 -2.01
C THR A 202 -2.70 -6.82 -3.16
N LEU A 203 -2.49 -7.36 -4.36
CA LEU A 203 -3.36 -7.14 -5.53
C LEU A 203 -4.20 -8.37 -5.91
N THR A 204 -4.37 -9.32 -4.99
CA THR A 204 -5.28 -10.45 -5.20
C THR A 204 -6.75 -10.04 -5.07
N GLU A 205 -7.65 -10.81 -5.66
CA GLU A 205 -9.10 -10.52 -5.68
C GLU A 205 -9.71 -10.33 -4.29
N LYS A 206 -9.11 -10.94 -3.25
CA LYS A 206 -9.58 -10.83 -1.85
C LYS A 206 -9.45 -9.40 -1.29
N VAL A 207 -8.53 -8.59 -1.79
CA VAL A 207 -8.21 -7.27 -1.18
C VAL A 207 -7.99 -6.14 -2.17
N VAL A 208 -7.88 -6.43 -3.47
CA VAL A 208 -7.58 -5.43 -4.51
C VAL A 208 -8.59 -4.28 -4.58
N ASP A 209 -9.86 -4.54 -4.23
CA ASP A 209 -10.94 -3.53 -4.19
C ASP A 209 -10.81 -2.55 -3.00
N ALA A 210 -9.90 -2.80 -2.07
CA ALA A 210 -9.59 -1.89 -0.97
C ALA A 210 -8.66 -0.73 -1.38
N PHE A 211 -8.08 -0.76 -2.58
CA PHE A 211 -7.05 0.18 -3.02
C PHE A 211 -7.51 1.13 -4.15
N ASP A 212 -7.24 2.42 -3.97
CA ASP A 212 -7.43 3.45 -4.99
C ASP A 212 -6.37 3.35 -6.09
N PHE A 213 -5.10 3.14 -5.70
CA PHE A 213 -3.97 2.98 -6.62
C PHE A 213 -3.35 1.60 -6.47
N LYS A 214 -3.37 0.84 -7.57
CA LYS A 214 -2.83 -0.52 -7.64
C LYS A 214 -1.52 -0.48 -8.40
N ILE A 215 -0.43 -0.78 -7.71
CA ILE A 215 0.93 -0.70 -8.24
C ILE A 215 1.51 -2.12 -8.28
N TYR A 216 1.99 -2.54 -9.44
CA TYR A 216 2.75 -3.78 -9.58
C TYR A 216 4.21 -3.47 -9.88
N VAL A 217 5.14 -4.11 -9.18
CA VAL A 217 6.58 -3.97 -9.42
C VAL A 217 7.06 -5.15 -10.24
N ASP A 218 7.44 -4.87 -11.48
CA ASP A 218 7.87 -5.86 -12.46
C ASP A 218 9.40 -5.84 -12.64
N VAL A 219 10.00 -7.02 -12.69
CA VAL A 219 11.45 -7.23 -12.72
C VAL A 219 11.78 -8.33 -13.72
N SER A 220 12.91 -8.21 -14.40
CA SER A 220 13.40 -9.28 -15.27
C SER A 220 13.81 -10.50 -14.43
N HIS A 221 13.52 -11.69 -14.96
CA HIS A 221 13.89 -12.97 -14.31
C HIS A 221 15.38 -13.01 -13.94
N LYS A 222 16.27 -12.47 -14.77
CA LYS A 222 17.72 -12.43 -14.49
C LYS A 222 18.03 -11.64 -13.22
N VAL A 223 17.52 -10.42 -13.11
CA VAL A 223 17.79 -9.54 -11.97
C VAL A 223 17.08 -10.04 -10.71
N GLN A 224 15.86 -10.55 -10.85
CA GLN A 224 15.12 -11.17 -9.75
C GLN A 224 15.89 -12.35 -9.16
N LYS A 225 16.40 -13.25 -10.03
CA LYS A 225 17.18 -14.41 -9.61
C LYS A 225 18.44 -13.97 -8.87
N GLU A 226 19.24 -13.09 -9.46
CA GLU A 226 20.45 -12.56 -8.83
C GLU A 226 20.18 -11.99 -7.42
N ARG A 227 19.15 -11.13 -7.29
CA ARG A 227 18.76 -10.53 -6.01
C ARG A 227 18.27 -11.57 -5.00
N PHE A 228 17.55 -12.59 -5.47
CA PHE A 228 17.08 -13.68 -4.63
C PHE A 228 18.27 -14.43 -4.03
N TYR A 229 19.22 -14.89 -4.85
CA TYR A 229 20.36 -15.67 -4.36
C TYR A 229 21.29 -14.85 -3.46
N LYS A 230 21.47 -13.55 -3.76
CA LYS A 230 22.18 -12.65 -2.85
C LYS A 230 21.51 -12.60 -1.47
N ARG A 231 20.18 -12.44 -1.43
CA ARG A 231 19.41 -12.47 -0.18
C ARG A 231 19.46 -13.84 0.50
N ALA A 232 19.44 -14.93 -0.26
CA ALA A 232 19.53 -16.29 0.25
C ALA A 232 20.88 -16.52 0.96
N GLN A 233 21.97 -15.99 0.39
CA GLN A 233 23.29 -16.00 1.00
C GLN A 233 23.34 -15.15 2.29
N GLU A 234 22.77 -13.94 2.28
CA GLU A 234 22.68 -13.07 3.46
C GLU A 234 21.88 -13.71 4.62
N ARG A 235 21.01 -14.68 4.31
CA ARG A 235 20.16 -15.41 5.25
C ARG A 235 20.64 -16.83 5.54
N ASP A 236 21.79 -17.22 5.00
CA ASP A 236 22.41 -18.53 5.21
C ASP A 236 21.50 -19.72 4.83
N LEU A 237 20.78 -19.61 3.70
CA LEU A 237 19.91 -20.70 3.21
C LEU A 237 20.71 -21.93 2.73
N GLY A 238 22.00 -21.78 2.44
CA GLY A 238 22.87 -22.85 1.95
C GLY A 238 22.28 -23.58 0.73
N ASP A 239 22.37 -24.92 0.75
CA ASP A 239 21.95 -25.80 -0.35
C ASP A 239 20.45 -25.78 -0.63
N SER A 240 19.62 -25.23 0.28
CA SER A 240 18.17 -25.12 0.08
C SER A 240 17.76 -23.96 -0.84
N ALA A 241 18.68 -23.07 -1.19
CA ALA A 241 18.36 -21.85 -1.95
C ALA A 241 17.69 -22.15 -3.30
N ASP A 242 18.13 -23.19 -4.01
CA ASP A 242 17.56 -23.60 -5.30
C ASP A 242 16.11 -24.08 -5.17
N GLU A 243 15.83 -24.94 -4.19
CA GLU A 243 14.48 -25.46 -3.94
C GLU A 243 13.51 -24.33 -3.54
N VAL A 244 13.95 -23.43 -2.66
CA VAL A 244 13.15 -22.27 -2.24
C VAL A 244 12.91 -21.33 -3.42
N TYR A 245 13.91 -21.10 -4.28
CA TYR A 245 13.76 -20.29 -5.48
C TYR A 245 12.72 -20.86 -6.44
N GLU A 246 12.83 -22.15 -6.76
CA GLU A 246 11.93 -22.82 -7.70
C GLU A 246 10.49 -22.86 -7.16
N ASN A 247 10.31 -23.14 -5.85
CA ASN A 247 8.99 -23.06 -5.23
C ASN A 247 8.41 -21.64 -5.33
N ALA A 248 9.16 -20.63 -4.85
CA ALA A 248 8.70 -19.23 -4.88
C ALA A 248 8.37 -18.75 -6.30
N SER A 249 9.19 -19.12 -7.29
CA SER A 249 8.99 -18.75 -8.69
C SER A 249 7.79 -19.45 -9.31
N SER A 250 7.56 -20.73 -8.97
CA SER A 250 6.37 -21.48 -9.40
C SER A 250 5.09 -20.87 -8.85
N LYS A 251 5.09 -20.55 -7.55
CA LYS A 251 3.95 -19.92 -6.86
C LYS A 251 3.67 -18.52 -7.37
N ALA A 252 4.72 -17.74 -7.65
CA ALA A 252 4.60 -16.41 -8.22
C ALA A 252 3.86 -16.41 -9.57
N LYS A 253 4.15 -17.38 -10.45
CA LYS A 253 3.47 -17.52 -11.75
C LYS A 253 1.96 -17.74 -11.61
N ILE A 254 1.54 -18.44 -10.56
CA ILE A 254 0.13 -18.80 -10.32
C ILE A 254 -0.60 -17.68 -9.60
N HIS A 255 0.00 -17.12 -8.55
CA HIS A 255 -0.71 -16.27 -7.59
C HIS A 255 -0.34 -14.78 -7.65
N ILE A 256 0.81 -14.43 -8.23
CA ILE A 256 1.35 -13.06 -8.19
C ILE A 256 1.34 -12.43 -9.57
N HIS A 257 1.93 -13.06 -10.58
CA HIS A 257 2.05 -12.50 -11.94
C HIS A 257 0.67 -12.13 -12.54
N PRO A 258 -0.41 -12.92 -12.39
CA PRO A 258 -1.72 -12.54 -12.91
C PRO A 258 -2.28 -11.24 -12.30
N THR A 259 -1.87 -10.89 -11.08
CA THR A 259 -2.34 -9.66 -10.40
C THR A 259 -1.86 -8.38 -11.07
N ALA A 260 -0.83 -8.44 -11.94
CA ALA A 260 -0.39 -7.29 -12.75
C ALA A 260 -1.50 -6.75 -13.67
N MET A 261 -2.49 -7.58 -14.04
CA MET A 261 -3.65 -7.15 -14.83
C MET A 261 -4.56 -6.17 -14.06
N GLN A 262 -4.55 -6.26 -12.73
CA GLN A 262 -5.30 -5.34 -11.85
C GLN A 262 -4.58 -3.99 -11.66
N ALA A 263 -3.31 -3.88 -12.09
CA ALA A 263 -2.48 -2.73 -11.79
C ALA A 263 -2.83 -1.51 -12.66
N ASP A 264 -3.05 -0.39 -11.97
CA ASP A 264 -3.18 0.94 -12.54
C ASP A 264 -1.81 1.45 -13.05
N ILE A 265 -0.72 1.05 -12.37
CA ILE A 265 0.67 1.44 -12.63
C ILE A 265 1.56 0.20 -12.52
N ILE A 266 2.48 0.02 -13.48
CA ILE A 266 3.56 -0.98 -13.40
C ILE A 266 4.89 -0.24 -13.33
N LEU A 267 5.62 -0.47 -12.24
CA LEU A 267 6.94 0.10 -11.98
C LEU A 267 8.04 -0.89 -12.36
N SER A 268 9.16 -0.39 -12.86
CA SER A 268 10.35 -1.17 -13.16
C SER A 268 11.18 -1.41 -11.91
N GLY A 269 11.16 -2.62 -11.36
CA GLY A 269 12.00 -3.02 -10.22
C GLY A 269 13.51 -2.88 -10.45
N GLU A 270 13.93 -2.59 -11.68
CA GLU A 270 15.32 -2.44 -12.14
C GLU A 270 15.75 -0.97 -12.28
N ALA A 271 14.81 -0.02 -12.25
CA ALA A 271 15.12 1.40 -12.38
C ALA A 271 15.94 1.93 -11.18
N ASP A 272 16.70 3.01 -11.42
CA ASP A 272 17.50 3.65 -10.38
C ASP A 272 16.58 4.16 -9.25
N ARG A 273 16.99 3.90 -8.00
CA ARG A 273 16.31 4.40 -6.81
C ARG A 273 16.24 5.92 -6.77
N ALA A 274 17.24 6.61 -7.33
CA ALA A 274 17.22 8.07 -7.43
C ALA A 274 16.09 8.56 -8.35
N ALA A 275 15.79 7.85 -9.43
CA ALA A 275 14.71 8.20 -10.35
C ALA A 275 13.34 8.16 -9.66
N TYR A 276 13.09 7.14 -8.82
CA TYR A 276 11.86 7.08 -8.01
C TYR A 276 11.70 8.30 -7.11
N LYS A 277 12.74 8.66 -6.36
CA LYS A 277 12.71 9.82 -5.46
C LYS A 277 12.51 11.12 -6.22
N ASN A 278 13.21 11.28 -7.35
CA ASN A 278 13.07 12.45 -8.21
C ASN A 278 11.64 12.59 -8.75
N PHE A 279 11.03 11.49 -9.18
CA PHE A 279 9.63 11.49 -9.62
C PHE A 279 8.68 11.88 -8.49
N ILE A 280 8.81 11.27 -7.31
CA ILE A 280 7.97 11.59 -6.14
C ILE A 280 8.12 13.07 -5.76
N ASN A 281 9.34 13.61 -5.78
CA ASN A 281 9.59 15.03 -5.50
C ASN A 281 8.94 15.97 -6.53
N LYS A 282 8.85 15.59 -7.81
CA LYS A 282 8.08 16.38 -8.81
C LYS A 282 6.59 16.44 -8.45
N ILE A 283 6.02 15.33 -7.95
CA ILE A 283 4.63 15.30 -7.49
C ILE A 283 4.46 16.15 -6.22
N LEU A 284 5.37 16.04 -5.25
CA LEU A 284 5.32 16.83 -4.01
C LEU A 284 5.52 18.33 -4.26
N ALA A 285 6.37 18.71 -5.21
CA ALA A 285 6.50 20.11 -5.64
C ALA A 285 5.17 20.66 -6.20
N LEU A 286 4.39 19.84 -6.91
CA LEU A 286 3.04 20.21 -7.34
C LEU A 286 2.08 20.34 -6.13
N VAL A 287 2.19 19.46 -5.12
CA VAL A 287 1.41 19.57 -3.87
C VAL A 287 1.72 20.89 -3.17
N GLU A 288 3.00 21.24 -3.00
CA GLU A 288 3.44 22.51 -2.43
C GLU A 288 2.91 23.71 -3.23
N GLU A 289 2.98 23.64 -4.56
CA GLU A 289 2.48 24.68 -5.46
C GLU A 289 0.98 24.95 -5.25
N ILE A 290 0.18 23.90 -5.12
CA ILE A 290 -1.28 24.01 -4.97
C ILE A 290 -1.67 24.46 -3.57
N HIS A 291 -1.04 23.92 -2.52
CA HIS A 291 -1.51 24.03 -1.14
C HIS A 291 -0.72 25.02 -0.28
N CYS A 292 0.53 25.33 -0.64
CA CYS A 292 1.41 26.17 0.18
C CYS A 292 1.71 27.53 -0.46
N LYS A 293 1.75 27.63 -1.79
CA LYS A 293 2.14 28.86 -2.50
C LYS A 293 1.00 29.80 -2.89
N ASN A 294 -0.20 29.62 -2.32
CA ASN A 294 -1.44 30.31 -2.70
C ASN A 294 -1.64 30.30 -4.22
N PHE A 295 -2.34 29.29 -4.74
CA PHE A 295 -2.80 29.27 -6.12
C PHE A 295 -3.72 30.47 -6.38
N ALA A 296 -3.13 31.62 -6.74
CA ALA A 296 -3.86 32.82 -7.11
C ALA A 296 -4.37 32.63 -8.54
N LEU A 297 -5.65 32.28 -8.66
CA LEU A 297 -6.39 32.35 -9.91
C LEU A 297 -6.45 33.83 -10.34
N ASN A 298 -5.44 34.28 -11.09
CA ASN A 298 -5.48 35.55 -11.83
C ASN A 298 -6.15 35.33 -13.19
#